data_AF-A0A372LR33-F1
#
_entry.id   AF-A0A372LR33-F1
#
_cell.length_a   1.000
_cell.length_b   1.000
_cell.length_c   1.000
_cell.angle_alpha   90.00
_cell.angle_beta   90.00
_cell.angle_gamma   90.00
#
_symmetry.space_group_name_H-M   'P 1'
#
loop_
_entity.id
_entity.type
_entity.pdbx_description
1 polymer ?
#
loop_
_entity_poly.entity_id
_entity_poly.type
_entity_poly.pdbx_seq_one_letter_code
_entity_poly.pdbx_strand_id
1 'polypeptide(L)' 'MTENELMILPLVALILLAQSVFLFTNAKKHGHNYWLWGILGLVQAPVPTIIYLLFVRKARKDN' A
#
# COMPACT_ATOMS: atom_id res chain seq x y z
N MET A 1 16.70 5.49 22.27
CA MET A 1 15.49 5.89 21.53
C MET A 1 15.13 7.28 21.98
N THR A 2 15.21 8.24 21.08
CA THR A 2 14.90 9.66 21.34
C THR A 2 13.38 9.88 21.41
N GLU A 3 12.93 10.93 22.10
CA GLU A 3 11.49 11.25 22.22
C GLU A 3 10.81 11.39 20.84
N ASN A 4 11.54 11.89 19.85
CA ASN A 4 11.07 12.05 18.48
C ASN A 4 10.81 10.69 17.81
N GLU A 5 11.68 9.70 18.01
CA GLU A 5 11.52 8.35 17.44
C GLU A 5 10.27 7.65 17.99
N LEU A 6 9.94 7.88 19.27
CA LEU A 6 8.74 7.33 19.91
C LEU A 6 7.44 7.87 19.29
N MET A 7 7.45 9.10 18.78
CA MET A 7 6.30 9.68 18.08
C MET A 7 6.25 9.31 16.59
N ILE A 8 7.41 9.21 15.93
CA ILE A 8 7.49 8.93 14.49
C ILE A 8 7.12 7.48 14.17
N LEU A 9 7.56 6.51 14.97
CA LEU A 9 7.27 5.08 14.73
C LEU A 9 5.78 4.73 14.62
N PRO A 10 4.91 5.12 15.57
CA PRO A 10 3.48 4.83 15.46
C PRO A 10 2.83 5.57 14.29
N LEU A 11 3.29 6.77 13.95
CA LEU A 11 2.81 7.51 12.78
C LEU A 11 3.16 6.76 11.48
N VAL A 12 4.39 6.27 11.35
CA VAL A 12 4.84 5.47 10.20
C VAL A 12 4.04 4.16 10.12
N ALA A 13 3.81 3.48 11.24
CA ALA A 13 2.99 2.28 11.28
C ALA A 13 1.55 2.53 10.83
N LEU A 14 0.92 3.63 11.28
CA LEU A 14 -0.42 4.04 10.84
C LEU A 14 -0.47 4.31 9.34
N ILE A 15 0.53 5.00 8.78
CA ILE A 15 0.62 5.27 7.34
C ILE A 15 0.76 3.96 6.55
N LEU A 16 1.63 3.04 6.99
CA LEU A 16 1.81 1.75 6.35
C LEU A 16 0.54 0.90 6.38
N LEU A 17 -0.15 0.87 7.52
CA LEU A 17 -1.43 0.16 7.66
C LEU A 17 -2.51 0.79 6.77
N ALA A 18 -2.65 2.11 6.77
CA ALA A 18 -3.60 2.82 5.91
C ALA A 18 -3.33 2.58 4.43
N GLN A 19 -2.06 2.64 4.01
CA GLN A 19 -1.62 2.35 2.64
C GLN A 19 -1.94 0.89 2.25
N SER A 20 -1.61 -0.07 3.11
CA SER A 20 -1.87 -1.48 2.87
C SER A 20 -3.37 -1.77 2.76
N VAL A 21 -4.20 -1.24 3.66
CA VAL A 21 -5.65 -1.40 3.63
C VAL A 21 -6.25 -0.78 2.36
N PHE A 22 -5.75 0.38 1.93
CA PHE A 22 -6.15 1.00 0.68
C PHE A 22 -5.82 0.11 -0.52
N LEU A 23 -4.57 -0.37 -0.62
CA LEU A 23 -4.14 -1.28 -1.70
C LEU A 23 -4.98 -2.57 -1.71
N PHE A 24 -5.19 -3.18 -0.54
CA PHE A 24 -5.96 -4.41 -0.39
C PHE A 24 -7.41 -4.23 -0.85
N THR A 25 -8.08 -3.16 -0.39
CA THR A 25 -9.48 -2.89 -0.72
C THR A 25 -9.65 -2.55 -2.19
N ASN A 26 -8.71 -1.81 -2.77
CA ASN A 26 -8.77 -1.38 -4.15
C ASN A 26 -8.43 -2.55 -5.10
N ALA A 27 -7.41 -3.36 -4.78
CA ALA A 27 -7.10 -4.58 -5.51
C ALA A 27 -8.22 -5.63 -5.42
N LYS A 28 -8.91 -5.72 -4.28
CA LYS A 28 -10.09 -6.59 -4.11
C LYS A 28 -11.20 -6.25 -5.12
N LYS A 29 -11.42 -4.96 -5.40
CA LYS A 29 -12.41 -4.52 -6.41
C LYS A 29 -12.00 -4.84 -7.85
N HIS A 30 -10.69 -4.94 -8.11
CA HIS A 30 -10.14 -5.21 -9.44
C HIS A 30 -9.73 -6.68 -9.68
N GLY A 31 -10.01 -7.58 -8.73
CA GLY A 31 -9.88 -9.03 -8.89
C GLY A 31 -8.45 -9.59 -8.98
N HIS A 32 -7.42 -8.75 -9.13
CA HIS A 32 -6.03 -9.19 -9.28
C HIS A 32 -5.26 -9.14 -7.95
N ASN A 33 -4.88 -10.31 -7.43
CA ASN A 33 -3.83 -10.52 -6.41
C ASN A 33 -3.87 -9.57 -5.20
N TYR A 34 -5.06 -9.35 -4.63
CA TYR A 34 -5.28 -8.41 -3.51
C TYR A 34 -4.41 -8.68 -2.28
N TRP A 35 -4.09 -9.96 -2.02
CA TRP A 35 -3.22 -10.36 -0.91
C TRP A 35 -1.75 -9.95 -1.14
N LEU A 36 -1.29 -10.04 -2.38
CA LEU A 36 0.06 -9.63 -2.79
C LEU A 36 0.23 -8.12 -2.63
N TRP A 37 -0.78 -7.33 -3.04
CA TRP A 37 -0.79 -5.88 -2.86
C TRP A 37 -0.88 -5.45 -1.39
N GLY A 38 -1.63 -6.17 -0.55
CA GLY A 38 -1.70 -5.90 0.89
C GLY A 38 -0.36 -6.12 1.60
N ILE A 39 0.32 -7.24 1.32
CA ILE A 39 1.63 -7.54 1.91
C ILE A 39 2.69 -6.58 1.39
N LEU A 40 2.74 -6.32 0.08
CA LEU A 40 3.69 -5.36 -0.48
C LEU A 40 3.51 -3.97 0.17
N GLY A 41 2.28 -3.51 0.36
CA GLY A 41 1.99 -2.24 1.03
C GLY A 41 2.45 -2.15 2.49
N LEU A 42 2.65 -3.29 3.17
CA LEU A 42 3.20 -3.34 4.54
C LEU A 42 4.73 -3.38 4.58
N VAL A 43 5.38 -3.87 3.52
CA VAL A 43 6.84 -4.02 3.49
C VAL A 43 7.53 -2.67 3.30
N GLN A 44 7.02 -1.83 2.39
CA GLN A 44 7.60 -0.51 2.13
C GLN A 44 6.54 0.51 1.73
N ALA A 45 6.73 1.75 2.15
CA ALA A 45 6.12 2.93 1.55
C ALA A 45 7.24 3.75 0.89
N PRO A 46 7.05 4.38 -0.29
CA PRO A 46 5.85 4.47 -1.13
C PRO A 46 5.88 3.58 -2.38
N VAL A 47 6.94 2.78 -2.60
CA VAL A 47 7.20 2.02 -3.83
C VAL A 47 6.03 1.09 -4.24
N PRO A 48 5.39 0.33 -3.33
CA PRO A 48 4.25 -0.53 -3.68
C PRO A 48 3.04 0.25 -4.19
N THR A 49 2.82 1.46 -3.69
CA THR A 49 1.75 2.35 -4.13
C THR A 49 1.98 2.81 -5.57
N ILE A 50 3.23 3.12 -5.92
CA ILE A 50 3.61 3.53 -7.29
C ILE A 50 3.42 2.36 -8.26
N ILE A 51 3.90 1.17 -7.90
CA ILE A 51 3.75 -0.04 -8.71
C ILE A 51 2.26 -0.39 -8.87
N TYR A 52 1.45 -0.26 -7.81
CA TYR A 52 0.01 -0.46 -7.87
C TYR A 52 -0.68 0.51 -8.82
N LEU A 53 -0.36 1.81 -8.75
CA LEU A 53 -0.94 2.82 -9.63
C LEU A 53 -0.60 2.56 -11.11
N LEU A 54 0.63 2.12 -11.42
CA LEU A 54 1.02 1.75 -12.78
C LEU A 54 0.25 0.51 -13.26
N PHE A 55 0.09 -0.50 -12.39
CA PHE A 55 -0.65 -1.73 -12.72
C PHE A 55 -2.14 -1.45 -12.95
N VAL A 56 -2.77 -0.66 -12.08
CA VAL A 56 -4.18 -0.24 -12.22
C VAL A 56 -4.40 0.58 -13.49
N ARG A 57 -3.47 1.49 -13.84
CA ARG A 57 -3.56 2.24 -15.11
C ARG A 57 -3.47 1.32 -16.32
N LYS A 58 -2.61 0.30 -16.28
CA LYS A 58 -2.50 -0.69 -17.36
C LYS A 58 -3.77 -1.54 -17.48
N ALA A 59 -4.31 -2.03 -16.36
CA ALA A 59 -5.56 -2.80 -16.34
C ALA A 59 -6.78 -2.03 -16.86
N ARG A 60 -6.77 -0.69 -16.74
CA ARG A 60 -7.85 0.17 -17.23
C ARG A 60 -7.78 0.46 -18.74
N LYS A 61 -6.65 0.20 -19.40
CA LYS A 61 -6.46 0.42 -20.84
C LYS A 61 -6.83 -0.80 -21.69
N ASP A 62 -6.86 -1.98 -21.08
CA ASP A 62 -7.17 -3.26 -21.74
C ASP A 62 -8.66 -3.67 -21.64
N ASN A 63 -9.55 -2.80 -21.15
CA ASN A 63 -11.01 -2.95 -21.22
C ASN A 63 -11.61 -1.81 -22.06
#